data_AF-A0A645GV90-F1
#
_entry.id   AF-A0A645GV90-F1
#
_cell.length_a   1.000
_cell.length_b   1.000
_cell.length_c   1.000
_cell.angle_alpha   90.00
_cell.angle_beta   90.00
_cell.angle_gamma   90.00
#
_symmetry.space_group_name_H-M   'P 1'
#
loop_
_entity.id
_entity.type
_entity.pdbx_description
1 polymer ?
#
loop_
_entity_poly.entity_id
_entity_poly.type
_entity_poly.pdbx_seq_one_letter_code
_entity_poly.pdbx_strand_id
1 'polypeptide(L)'
;MPGNYNNGVIPEDKNQALVSAALDKAKSFADKLADGKAAWGRGIPIIPSMWYKLVSSGRSLRFFYRMFPIMVDNSKCIKCMRCLENCPAGAIEKVGEYPFINRNLCESCQRCVAFCPAHAIAVPDKPAQQYRAMEFEEFFG
;
A
#
# COMPACT_ATOMS: atom_id res chain seq x y z
N MET A 1 -0.45 3.98 4.51
CA MET A 1 -1.23 2.75 4.72
C MET A 1 -0.31 1.57 4.40
N PRO A 2 -0.19 0.56 5.27
CA PRO A 2 0.64 -0.61 4.98
C PRO A 2 0.13 -1.25 3.67
N GLY A 3 1.05 -1.53 2.76
CA GLY A 3 0.69 -2.10 1.46
C GLY A 3 0.36 -3.58 1.61
N ASN A 4 -0.91 -3.97 1.45
CA ASN A 4 -1.34 -5.39 1.55
C ASN A 4 -0.89 -6.28 0.38
N TYR A 5 0.21 -5.92 -0.29
CA TYR A 5 0.86 -6.72 -1.32
C TYR A 5 2.07 -7.49 -0.78
N ASN A 6 2.77 -6.93 0.22
CA ASN A 6 4.05 -7.46 0.68
C ASN A 6 4.26 -7.30 2.20
N ASN A 7 3.18 -7.39 2.98
CA ASN A 7 3.24 -7.37 4.44
C ASN A 7 3.80 -8.70 4.96
N GLY A 8 5.12 -8.84 5.02
CA GLY A 8 5.78 -9.93 5.74
C GLY A 8 5.84 -9.63 7.24
N VAL A 9 5.66 -10.67 8.08
CA VAL A 9 5.91 -10.55 9.52
C VAL A 9 7.41 -10.63 9.77
N ILE A 10 7.98 -9.60 10.39
CA ILE A 10 9.39 -9.58 10.80
C ILE A 10 9.44 -10.02 12.27
N PRO A 11 10.24 -11.05 12.62
CA PRO A 11 10.46 -11.43 14.02
C PRO A 11 10.95 -10.25 14.85
N GLU A 12 10.47 -10.14 16.10
CA GLU A 12 10.71 -8.96 16.94
C GLU A 12 12.19 -8.72 17.23
N ASP A 13 12.95 -9.78 17.50
CA ASP A 13 14.40 -9.75 17.70
C ASP A 13 15.14 -9.20 16.47
N LYS A 14 14.74 -9.67 15.28
CA LYS A 14 15.29 -9.19 14.01
C LYS A 14 14.92 -7.74 13.75
N ASN A 15 13.68 -7.35 14.06
CA ASN A 15 13.23 -5.97 13.90
C ASN A 15 14.02 -5.02 14.83
N GLN A 16 14.21 -5.40 16.09
CA GLN A 16 15.00 -4.64 17.06
C GLN A 16 16.46 -4.47 16.60
N ALA A 17 17.08 -5.55 16.09
CA ALA A 17 18.44 -5.49 15.54
C ALA A 17 18.55 -4.60 14.29
N LEU A 18 17.54 -4.60 13.42
CA LEU A 18 17.50 -3.72 12.25
C LEU A 18 17.35 -2.25 12.65
N VAL A 19 16.48 -1.98 13.63
CA VAL A 19 16.24 -0.63 14.13
C VAL A 19 17.48 -0.08 14.83
N SER A 20 18.15 -0.85 15.68
CA SER A 20 19.38 -0.41 16.36
C SER A 20 20.48 -0.07 15.35
N ALA A 21 20.74 -0.96 14.39
CA ALA A 21 21.74 -0.72 13.34
C ALA A 21 21.39 0.49 12.45
N ALA A 22 20.11 0.75 12.20
CA ALA A 22 19.66 1.92 11.46
C ALA A 22 19.85 3.22 12.26
N LEU A 23 19.57 3.20 13.56
CA LEU A 23 19.78 4.33 14.47
C LEU A 23 21.27 4.72 14.56
N ASP A 24 22.17 3.73 14.64
CA ASP A 24 23.61 4.00 14.67
C ASP A 24 24.09 4.69 13.39
N LYS A 25 23.59 4.23 12.22
CA LYS A 25 23.88 4.87 10.93
C LYS A 25 23.30 6.27 10.84
N ALA A 26 22.06 6.45 11.31
CA ALA A 26 21.39 7.75 11.32
C ALA A 26 22.15 8.75 12.21
N LYS A 27 22.60 8.33 13.39
CA LYS A 27 23.41 9.13 14.29
C LYS A 27 24.75 9.52 13.64
N SER A 28 25.48 8.56 13.10
CA SER A 28 26.74 8.85 12.39
C SER A 28 26.56 9.82 11.23
N PHE A 29 25.45 9.71 10.50
CA PHE A 29 25.12 10.65 9.43
C PHE A 29 24.75 12.03 9.97
N ALA A 30 23.98 12.11 11.05
CA ALA A 30 23.60 13.36 11.71
C ALA A 30 24.84 14.10 12.27
N ASP A 31 25.79 13.38 12.87
CA ASP A 31 27.05 13.96 13.36
C ASP A 31 27.86 14.55 12.19
N LYS A 32 27.97 13.81 11.08
CA LYS A 32 28.63 14.32 9.86
C LYS A 32 27.90 15.54 9.28
N LEU A 33 26.58 15.58 9.39
CA LEU A 33 25.76 16.68 8.88
C LEU A 33 25.98 17.95 9.72
N ALA A 34 26.00 17.82 11.05
CA ALA A 34 26.32 18.91 11.96
C ALA A 34 27.74 19.48 11.72
N ASP A 35 28.69 18.60 11.41
CA ASP A 35 30.07 18.97 11.08
C ASP A 35 30.24 19.59 9.67
N GLY A 36 29.18 19.66 8.86
CA GLY A 36 29.25 20.09 7.45
C GLY A 36 30.00 19.11 6.54
N LYS A 37 30.26 17.88 7.02
CA LYS A 37 31.00 16.82 6.32
C LYS A 37 30.09 15.75 5.71
N ALA A 38 28.78 15.86 5.90
CA ALA A 38 27.83 14.91 5.32
C ALA A 38 27.89 14.99 3.79
N ALA A 39 28.11 13.84 3.17
CA ALA A 39 27.93 13.65 1.75
C ALA A 39 26.80 12.65 1.55
N TRP A 40 25.84 13.02 0.73
CA TRP A 40 24.97 12.03 0.10
C TRP A 40 25.84 11.32 -0.95
N GLY A 41 26.12 10.04 -0.76
CA GLY A 41 26.86 9.24 -1.74
C GLY A 41 26.21 9.39 -3.12
N ARG A 42 27.00 9.36 -4.20
CA ARG A 42 26.44 9.40 -5.56
C ARG A 42 25.47 8.24 -5.71
N GLY A 43 24.19 8.55 -5.90
CA GLY A 43 23.23 7.59 -6.42
C GLY A 43 23.81 6.97 -7.69
N ILE A 44 23.49 5.70 -7.94
CA ILE A 44 23.97 4.92 -9.08
C ILE A 44 23.92 5.79 -10.35
N PRO A 45 24.99 6.01 -11.11
CA PRO A 45 25.03 7.16 -12.03
C PRO A 45 24.24 6.99 -13.34
N ILE A 46 23.64 5.83 -13.62
CA ILE A 46 22.98 5.55 -14.94
C ILE A 46 21.69 4.72 -14.79
N ILE A 47 21.59 3.87 -13.77
CA ILE A 47 20.41 3.03 -13.53
C ILE A 47 19.19 3.81 -13.02
N PRO A 48 19.28 4.86 -12.18
CA PRO A 48 18.12 5.50 -11.60
C PRO A 48 17.23 6.18 -12.63
N SER A 49 17.79 6.74 -13.71
CA SER A 49 16.98 7.40 -14.74
C SER A 49 16.23 6.39 -15.62
N MET A 50 16.86 5.27 -15.96
CA MET A 50 16.18 4.15 -16.65
C MET A 50 15.18 3.43 -15.74
N TRP A 51 15.57 3.13 -14.50
CA TRP A 51 14.69 2.54 -13.50
C TRP A 51 13.52 3.46 -13.20
N TYR A 52 13.78 4.76 -13.00
CA TYR A 52 12.75 5.79 -12.86
C TYR A 52 11.80 5.73 -14.04
N LYS A 53 12.27 5.82 -15.28
CA LYS A 53 11.40 5.70 -16.47
C LYS A 53 10.62 4.39 -16.51
N LEU A 54 11.22 3.27 -16.11
CA LEU A 54 10.56 1.97 -16.06
C LEU A 54 9.44 1.93 -15.02
N VAL A 55 9.70 2.39 -13.80
CA VAL A 55 8.73 2.37 -12.69
C VAL A 55 7.71 3.52 -12.76
N SER A 56 8.10 4.67 -13.33
CA SER A 56 7.25 5.85 -13.52
C SER A 56 6.40 5.79 -14.78
N SER A 57 6.72 4.90 -15.73
CA SER A 57 5.87 4.66 -16.92
C SER A 57 4.45 4.20 -16.57
N GLY A 58 4.21 3.76 -15.33
CA GLY A 58 2.93 3.23 -14.86
C GLY A 58 2.57 1.86 -15.45
N ARG A 59 3.10 1.48 -16.61
CA ARG A 59 2.80 0.21 -17.31
C ARG A 59 3.17 -1.01 -16.47
N SER A 60 4.37 -1.01 -15.91
CA SER A 60 4.88 -2.09 -15.06
C SER A 60 4.03 -2.25 -13.80
N LEU A 61 3.65 -1.13 -13.18
CA LEU A 61 2.85 -1.11 -11.95
C LEU A 61 1.40 -1.53 -12.22
N ARG A 62 0.81 -1.04 -13.31
CA ARG A 62 -0.55 -1.42 -13.76
C ARG A 62 -0.61 -2.91 -14.12
N PHE A 63 0.45 -3.45 -14.73
CA PHE A 63 0.59 -4.88 -14.97
C PHE A 63 0.65 -5.67 -13.65
N PHE A 64 1.47 -5.22 -12.69
CA PHE A 64 1.56 -5.86 -11.37
C PHE A 64 0.20 -5.91 -10.66
N TYR A 65 -0.53 -4.79 -10.60
CA TYR A 65 -1.86 -4.75 -9.98
C TYR A 65 -2.92 -5.56 -10.73
N ARG A 66 -2.74 -5.80 -12.04
CA ARG A 66 -3.61 -6.70 -12.80
C ARG A 66 -3.32 -8.17 -12.49
N MET A 67 -2.07 -8.53 -12.19
CA MET A 67 -1.69 -9.87 -11.77
C MET A 67 -2.12 -10.18 -10.33
N PHE A 68 -2.11 -9.17 -9.46
CA PHE A 68 -2.51 -9.27 -8.06
C PHE A 68 -3.70 -8.33 -7.80
N PRO A 69 -4.92 -8.65 -8.26
CA PRO A 69 -6.05 -7.74 -8.14
C PRO A 69 -6.59 -7.71 -6.70
N ILE A 70 -7.13 -6.56 -6.30
CA ILE A 70 -7.99 -6.48 -5.12
C ILE A 70 -9.33 -7.13 -5.46
N MET A 71 -9.82 -8.03 -4.60
CA MET A 71 -11.05 -8.78 -4.81
C MET A 71 -11.96 -8.72 -3.58
N VAL A 72 -13.26 -8.94 -3.81
CA VAL A 72 -14.28 -9.02 -2.76
C VAL A 72 -14.56 -10.50 -2.46
N ASP A 73 -14.50 -10.85 -1.18
CA ASP A 73 -14.97 -12.12 -0.64
C ASP A 73 -16.48 -12.03 -0.34
N ASN A 74 -17.27 -12.61 -1.23
CA ASN A 74 -18.73 -12.59 -1.13
C ASN A 74 -19.27 -13.35 0.10
N SER A 75 -18.48 -14.24 0.71
CA SER A 75 -18.89 -14.95 1.93
C SER A 75 -18.85 -14.05 3.17
N LYS A 76 -17.97 -13.04 3.16
CA LYS A 76 -17.81 -12.06 4.24
C LYS A 76 -18.57 -10.77 3.99
N CYS A 77 -18.84 -10.44 2.73
CA CYS A 77 -19.43 -9.17 2.36
C CYS A 77 -20.85 -9.01 2.92
N ILE A 78 -21.03 -8.01 3.79
CA ILE A 78 -22.34 -7.62 4.36
C ILE A 78 -23.15 -6.69 3.46
N LYS A 79 -22.74 -6.48 2.21
CA LYS A 79 -23.47 -5.72 1.18
C LYS A 79 -23.80 -4.25 1.56
N CYS A 80 -23.00 -3.62 2.43
CA CYS A 80 -23.21 -2.23 2.86
C CYS A 80 -22.88 -1.17 1.78
N MET A 81 -22.25 -1.56 0.67
CA MET A 81 -21.87 -0.71 -0.48
C MET A 81 -20.99 0.52 -0.19
N ARG A 82 -20.54 0.74 1.05
CA ARG A 82 -19.58 1.79 1.43
C ARG A 82 -18.34 1.84 0.53
N CYS A 83 -17.89 0.69 0.03
CA CYS A 83 -16.73 0.62 -0.86
C CYS A 83 -16.93 1.36 -2.19
N LEU A 84 -18.18 1.47 -2.69
CA LEU A 84 -18.50 2.24 -3.90
C LEU A 84 -18.26 3.74 -3.66
N GLU A 85 -18.85 4.30 -2.61
CA GLU A 85 -18.68 5.71 -2.20
C GLU A 85 -17.22 6.03 -1.86
N ASN A 86 -16.51 5.06 -1.30
CA ASN A 86 -15.14 5.19 -0.87
C ASN A 86 -14.12 5.12 -2.02
N CYS A 87 -14.51 4.74 -3.23
CA CYS A 87 -13.58 4.59 -4.34
C CYS A 87 -13.42 5.92 -5.11
N PRO A 88 -12.30 6.67 -4.95
CA PRO A 88 -12.12 7.94 -5.67
C PRO A 88 -11.97 7.76 -7.19
N ALA A 89 -11.58 6.56 -7.63
CA ALA A 89 -11.43 6.23 -9.05
C ALA A 89 -12.75 5.77 -9.70
N GLY A 90 -13.85 5.65 -8.93
CA GLY A 90 -15.11 5.09 -9.44
C GLY A 90 -14.96 3.65 -9.96
N ALA A 91 -13.99 2.90 -9.44
CA ALA A 91 -13.63 1.58 -9.95
C ALA A 91 -14.51 0.45 -9.38
N ILE A 92 -15.49 0.75 -8.53
CA ILE A 92 -16.33 -0.24 -7.86
C ILE A 92 -17.78 0.03 -8.22
N GLU A 93 -18.44 -1.01 -8.71
CA GLU A 93 -19.86 -0.98 -9.11
C GLU A 93 -20.62 -2.12 -8.42
N LYS A 94 -21.94 -2.01 -8.37
CA LYS A 94 -22.79 -3.08 -7.85
C LYS A 94 -23.18 -4.01 -9.00
N VAL A 95 -22.79 -5.28 -8.92
CA VAL A 95 -23.19 -6.34 -9.87
C VAL A 95 -24.02 -7.36 -9.12
N GLY A 96 -25.31 -7.42 -9.41
CA GLY A 96 -26.27 -8.18 -8.62
C GLY A 96 -26.34 -7.65 -7.19
N GLU A 97 -26.00 -8.48 -6.21
CA GLU A 97 -26.03 -8.12 -4.79
C GLU A 97 -24.67 -7.73 -4.20
N TYR A 98 -23.58 -7.88 -4.96
CA TYR A 98 -22.22 -7.72 -4.46
C TYR A 98 -21.47 -6.59 -5.19
N PRO A 99 -20.51 -5.95 -4.50
CA PRO A 99 -19.61 -5.01 -5.16
C PRO A 99 -18.63 -5.77 -6.07
N PHE A 100 -18.43 -5.24 -7.27
CA PHE A 100 -17.48 -5.71 -8.25
C PHE A 100 -16.42 -4.64 -8.51
N ILE A 101 -15.15 -5.03 -8.52
CA ILE A 101 -14.02 -4.12 -8.72
C ILE A 101 -13.56 -4.21 -10.18
N ASN A 102 -13.76 -3.14 -10.93
CA ASN A 102 -13.24 -3.00 -12.29
C ASN A 102 -11.72 -2.79 -12.23
N ARG A 103 -10.98 -3.84 -12.58
CA ARG A 103 -9.51 -3.89 -12.53
C ARG A 103 -8.83 -2.90 -13.48
N ASN A 104 -9.53 -2.43 -14.52
CA ASN A 104 -8.97 -1.45 -15.46
C ASN A 104 -9.04 0.00 -14.93
N LEU A 105 -9.94 0.25 -13.98
CA LEU A 105 -10.10 1.54 -13.30
C LEU A 105 -9.46 1.54 -11.90
N CYS A 106 -9.23 0.37 -11.32
CA CYS A 106 -8.67 0.26 -9.97
C CYS A 106 -7.20 0.69 -9.92
N GLU A 107 -6.94 1.82 -9.27
CA GLU A 107 -5.58 2.34 -9.02
C GLU A 107 -4.88 1.68 -7.83
N SER A 108 -5.46 0.60 -7.26
CA SER A 108 -4.89 -0.16 -6.14
C SER A 108 -4.51 0.68 -4.91
N CYS A 109 -5.24 1.77 -4.64
CA CYS A 109 -5.00 2.63 -3.48
C CYS A 109 -5.35 1.98 -2.14
N GLN A 110 -6.04 0.83 -2.16
CA GLN A 110 -6.48 0.02 -1.01
C GLN A 110 -7.38 0.74 0.00
N ARG A 111 -7.96 1.89 -0.36
CA ARG A 111 -8.93 2.58 0.51
C ARG A 111 -10.14 1.71 0.86
N CYS A 112 -10.64 0.94 -0.12
CA CYS A 112 -11.73 -0.03 0.09
C CYS A 112 -11.34 -1.17 1.06
N VAL A 113 -10.07 -1.58 1.08
CA VAL A 113 -9.54 -2.58 2.03
C VAL A 113 -9.55 -2.03 3.45
N ALA A 114 -9.09 -0.78 3.63
CA ALA A 114 -9.02 -0.09 4.93
C ALA A 114 -10.38 0.05 5.61
N PHE A 115 -11.39 0.45 4.83
CA PHE A 115 -12.69 0.88 5.36
C PHE A 115 -13.78 -0.19 5.24
N CYS A 116 -13.48 -1.40 4.78
CA CYS A 116 -14.47 -2.47 4.73
C CYS A 116 -14.73 -3.02 6.15
N PRO A 117 -15.89 -2.77 6.78
CA PRO A 117 -16.13 -3.20 8.16
C PRO A 117 -16.17 -4.74 8.31
N ALA A 118 -16.46 -5.46 7.22
CA ALA A 118 -16.54 -6.91 7.21
C ALA A 118 -15.22 -7.61 6.81
N HIS A 119 -14.14 -6.85 6.60
CA HIS A 119 -12.86 -7.38 6.12
C HIS A 119 -12.99 -8.23 4.85
N ALA A 120 -13.97 -7.89 4.00
CA ALA A 120 -14.35 -8.67 2.84
C ALA A 120 -13.56 -8.29 1.58
N ILE A 121 -12.62 -7.34 1.65
CA ILE A 121 -11.88 -6.84 0.48
C ILE A 121 -10.39 -6.99 0.75
N ALA A 122 -9.69 -7.73 -0.11
CA ALA A 122 -8.25 -8.00 0.06
C ALA A 122 -7.58 -8.34 -1.28
N VAL A 123 -6.24 -8.39 -1.27
CA VAL A 123 -5.49 -9.08 -2.32
C VAL A 123 -5.51 -10.57 -1.97
N PRO A 124 -5.95 -11.46 -2.87
CA PRO A 124 -5.99 -12.91 -2.64
C PRO A 124 -4.63 -13.45 -2.21
N ASP A 125 -4.64 -14.40 -1.27
CA ASP A 125 -3.44 -15.08 -0.76
C ASP A 125 -2.36 -14.16 -0.16
N LYS A 126 -2.73 -12.92 0.17
CA LYS A 126 -1.87 -11.96 0.85
C LYS A 126 -2.43 -11.61 2.24
N PRO A 127 -1.57 -11.42 3.24
CA PRO A 127 -2.00 -10.91 4.53
C PRO A 127 -2.56 -9.50 4.37
N ALA A 128 -3.82 -9.32 4.76
CA ALA A 128 -4.48 -8.03 4.79
C ALA A 128 -4.47 -7.50 6.22
N GLN A 129 -3.76 -6.39 6.43
CA GLN A 129 -3.86 -5.61 7.66
C GLN A 129 -4.79 -4.43 7.40
N GLN A 130 -5.85 -4.32 8.20
CA GLN A 130 -6.64 -3.11 8.20
C GLN A 130 -5.95 -2.03 9.01
N TYR A 131 -5.79 -0.88 8.39
CA TYR A 131 -5.29 0.32 9.02
C TYR A 131 -6.18 1.49 8.58
N ARG A 132 -6.83 2.12 9.55
CA ARG A 132 -7.57 3.36 9.39
C ARG A 132 -7.34 4.22 10.62
N ALA A 133 -7.20 5.53 10.40
CA ALA A 133 -7.00 6.48 11.49
C ALA A 133 -8.31 6.92 12.16
N MET A 134 -9.44 6.65 11.50
CA MET A 134 -10.78 7.08 11.90
C MET A 134 -11.86 6.12 11.36
N GLU A 135 -13.08 6.24 11.86
CA GLU A 135 -14.22 5.45 11.41
C GLU A 135 -14.72 5.89 10.02
N PHE A 136 -15.54 5.07 9.37
CA PHE A 136 -16.06 5.41 8.03
C PHE A 136 -17.00 6.62 8.11
N GLU A 137 -17.88 6.63 9.10
CA GLU A 137 -18.88 7.68 9.33
C GLU A 137 -18.20 9.03 9.58
N GLU A 138 -17.12 9.06 10.34
CA GLU A 138 -16.34 10.27 10.62
C GLU A 138 -15.61 10.79 9.38
N PHE A 139 -15.32 9.94 8.40
CA PHE A 139 -14.63 10.37 7.18
C PHE A 139 -15.57 11.14 6.24
N PHE A 140 -16.86 10.78 6.23
CA PHE A 140 -17.86 11.33 5.30
C PHE A 140 -18.86 12.31 5.94
N GLY A 141 -18.88 12.42 7.26
CA GLY A 141 -19.64 13.42 8.03
C GLY A 141 -18.86 14.71 8.23
#